data_AF-A0A7Y9CRE7-F1
#
_entry.id   AF-A0A7Y9CRE7-F1
#
_cell.length_a   1.000
_cell.length_b   1.000
_cell.length_c   1.000
_cell.angle_alpha   90.00
_cell.angle_beta   90.00
_cell.angle_gamma   90.00
#
_symmetry.space_group_name_H-M   'P 1'
#
loop_
_entity.id
_entity.type
_entity.pdbx_description
1 polymer ?
#
loop_
_entity_poly.entity_id
_entity_poly.type
_entity_poly.pdbx_seq_one_letter_code
_entity_poly.pdbx_strand_id
1 'polypeptide(L)'
;MNGILIKNFYHCMPFHDADKEGKRAIVNYYCFGPIETVTYGITSANEYYFEYTYPEFFGDAELKHDYKMITKKEMLKVINREIELCEHNGGINIAIALKNEKKLIEES
;
A
#
# COMPACT_ATOMS: atom_id res chain seq x y z
N MET A 1 -10.42 2.89 10.00
CA MET A 1 -9.10 2.45 9.50
C MET A 1 -8.11 2.62 10.63
N ASN A 2 -7.31 1.58 10.91
CA ASN A 2 -6.21 1.65 11.86
C ASN A 2 -4.92 1.88 11.07
N GLY A 3 -4.07 2.78 11.56
CA GLY A 3 -2.87 3.20 10.86
C GLY A 3 -2.01 4.13 11.70
N ILE A 4 -0.89 4.58 11.15
CA ILE A 4 0.01 5.55 11.77
C ILE A 4 0.29 6.71 10.83
N LEU A 5 0.41 7.91 11.39
CA LEU A 5 0.85 9.09 10.64
C LEU A 5 2.37 9.21 10.71
N ILE A 6 3.04 9.13 9.57
CA ILE A 6 4.48 9.38 9.43
C ILE A 6 4.64 10.60 8.54
N LYS A 7 5.05 11.73 9.15
CA LYS A 7 5.05 13.04 8.49
C LYS A 7 3.66 13.36 7.95
N ASN A 8 3.50 13.44 6.63
CA ASN A 8 2.23 13.73 5.97
C ASN A 8 1.52 12.47 5.46
N PHE A 9 2.11 11.28 5.58
CA PHE A 9 1.52 10.05 5.05
C PHE A 9 0.90 9.23 6.17
N TYR A 10 -0.35 8.81 5.98
CA TYR A 10 -1.02 7.89 6.87
C TYR A 10 -0.93 6.47 6.31
N HIS A 11 -0.16 5.65 7.00
CA HIS A 11 0.11 4.27 6.64
C HIS A 11 -0.91 3.36 7.32
N CYS A 12 -1.58 2.53 6.54
CA CYS A 12 -2.70 1.72 7.02
C CYS A 12 -2.31 0.28 7.30
N MET A 13 -3.13 -0.39 8.11
CA MET A 13 -3.15 -1.85 8.17
C MET A 13 -3.48 -2.44 6.78
N PRO A 14 -2.85 -3.57 6.40
CA PRO A 14 -3.27 -4.36 5.24
C PRO A 14 -4.76 -4.71 5.30
N PHE A 15 -5.41 -4.79 4.15
CA PHE A 15 -6.82 -5.14 4.08
C PHE A 15 -6.96 -6.67 4.13
N HIS A 16 -7.90 -7.14 4.95
CA HIS A 16 -8.25 -8.56 5.01
C HIS A 16 -9.14 -8.97 3.85
N ASP A 17 -10.11 -8.13 3.51
CA ASP A 17 -11.09 -8.40 2.46
C ASP A 17 -10.73 -7.74 1.14
N ALA A 18 -11.12 -8.38 0.04
CA ALA A 18 -11.03 -7.80 -1.28
C ALA A 18 -12.18 -6.80 -1.53
N ASP A 19 -11.96 -5.83 -2.40
CA ASP A 19 -12.98 -4.92 -2.87
C ASP A 19 -13.97 -5.58 -3.86
N LYS A 20 -14.91 -4.79 -4.39
CA LYS A 20 -15.91 -5.23 -5.36
C LYS A 20 -15.32 -5.75 -6.68
N GLU A 21 -14.07 -5.41 -6.99
CA GLU A 21 -13.34 -5.85 -8.18
C GLU A 21 -12.43 -7.06 -7.87
N GLY A 22 -12.45 -7.55 -6.62
CA GLY A 22 -11.61 -8.66 -6.18
C GLY A 22 -10.16 -8.26 -5.90
N LYS A 23 -9.86 -6.96 -5.77
CA LYS A 23 -8.52 -6.47 -5.41
C LYS A 23 -8.39 -6.31 -3.90
N ARG A 24 -7.27 -6.74 -3.33
CA ARG A 24 -6.97 -6.58 -1.90
C ARG A 24 -5.69 -5.79 -1.71
N ALA A 25 -5.79 -4.68 -0.98
CA ALA A 25 -4.65 -3.85 -0.63
C ALA A 25 -3.78 -4.51 0.45
N ILE A 26 -2.47 -4.56 0.21
CA ILE A 26 -1.47 -5.14 1.13
C ILE A 26 -0.65 -4.03 1.78
N VAL A 27 -0.15 -3.09 0.99
CA VAL A 27 0.49 -1.85 1.48
C VAL A 27 -0.32 -0.69 0.92
N ASN A 28 -0.87 0.16 1.79
CA ASN A 28 -1.55 1.35 1.35
C ASN A 28 -1.32 2.51 2.31
N TYR A 29 -1.10 3.69 1.73
CA TYR A 29 -0.93 4.91 2.49
C TYR A 29 -1.42 6.11 1.68
N TYR A 30 -1.84 7.15 2.39
CA TYR A 30 -2.40 8.36 1.79
C TYR A 30 -1.78 9.61 2.38
N CYS A 31 -1.61 10.63 1.55
CA CYS A 31 -1.03 11.91 1.96
C CYS A 31 -2.12 12.84 2.50
N PHE A 32 -1.89 13.37 3.70
CA PHE A 32 -2.57 14.54 4.23
C PHE A 32 -1.81 15.80 3.76
N GLY A 33 -2.05 16.17 2.50
CA GLY A 33 -1.41 17.27 1.79
C GLY A 33 -2.02 17.40 0.39
N PRO A 34 -1.24 17.47 -0.71
CA PRO A 34 -1.79 17.13 -2.03
C PRO A 34 -2.45 15.75 -1.96
N ILE A 35 -3.62 15.58 -2.58
CA ILE A 35 -4.39 14.32 -2.52
C ILE A 35 -3.61 13.24 -3.25
N GLU A 36 -2.84 12.46 -2.48
CA GLU A 36 -2.06 11.33 -2.98
C GLU A 36 -2.49 10.05 -2.27
N THR A 37 -2.72 8.99 -3.03
CA THR A 37 -2.98 7.65 -2.48
C THR A 37 -2.13 6.63 -3.20
N VAL A 38 -1.36 5.85 -2.46
CA VAL A 38 -0.56 4.75 -3.00
C VAL A 38 -1.10 3.45 -2.46
N THR A 39 -1.32 2.50 -3.36
CA THR A 39 -1.75 1.14 -3.03
C THR A 39 -0.90 0.13 -3.78
N TYR A 40 -0.40 -0.86 -3.05
CA TYR A 40 0.14 -2.10 -3.58
C TYR A 40 -0.77 -3.23 -3.11
N GLY A 41 -1.22 -4.06 -4.03
CA GLY A 41 -2.15 -5.13 -3.70
C GLY A 41 -2.02 -6.36 -4.58
N ILE A 42 -3.00 -7.24 -4.42
CA ILE A 42 -3.16 -8.47 -5.20
C ILE A 42 -4.55 -8.51 -5.83
N THR A 43 -4.65 -8.98 -7.07
CA THR A 43 -5.92 -9.18 -7.79
C THR A 43 -6.52 -10.54 -7.49
N SER A 44 -7.76 -10.77 -7.91
CA SER A 44 -8.42 -12.09 -7.84
C SER A 44 -7.72 -13.16 -8.70
N ALA A 45 -6.85 -12.76 -9.62
CA ALA A 45 -6.02 -13.66 -10.43
C ALA A 45 -4.67 -14.00 -9.77
N ASN A 46 -4.46 -13.61 -8.52
CA ASN A 46 -3.19 -13.73 -7.78
C ASN A 46 -2.03 -12.97 -8.44
N GLU A 47 -2.32 -11.87 -9.12
CA GLU A 47 -1.31 -11.00 -9.72
C GLU A 47 -1.13 -9.74 -8.86
N TYR A 48 0.10 -9.26 -8.73
CA TYR A 48 0.40 -8.08 -7.92
C TYR A 48 0.29 -6.80 -8.74
N TYR A 49 -0.21 -5.74 -8.11
CA TYR A 49 -0.35 -4.44 -8.75
C TYR A 49 0.17 -3.30 -7.89
N PHE A 50 0.44 -2.19 -8.56
CA PHE A 50 0.68 -0.87 -8.00
C PHE A 50 -0.35 0.11 -8.58
N GLU A 51 -0.93 0.91 -7.71
CA GLU A 51 -1.85 1.98 -8.04
C GLU A 51 -1.42 3.26 -7.31
N TYR A 52 -1.36 4.36 -8.04
CA TYR A 52 -1.04 5.66 -7.51
C TYR A 52 -1.98 6.71 -8.07
N THR A 53 -2.68 7.39 -7.17
CA THR A 53 -3.50 8.55 -7.48
C THR A 53 -2.81 9.80 -6.96
N TYR A 54 -2.69 10.84 -7.78
CA TYR A 54 -1.97 12.08 -7.45
C TYR A 54 -2.51 13.28 -8.25
N PRO A 55 -2.33 14.52 -7.77
CA PRO A 55 -2.69 15.70 -8.56
C PRO A 55 -1.65 15.96 -9.65
N GLU A 56 -2.08 16.28 -10.87
CA GLU A 56 -1.16 16.62 -11.96
C GLU A 56 -0.37 17.93 -11.69
N PHE A 57 -0.99 18.90 -11.01
CA PHE A 57 -0.42 20.21 -10.66
C PHE A 57 -0.98 20.73 -9.32
N PHE A 58 -0.33 21.75 -8.73
CA PHE A 58 -0.86 22.47 -7.56
C PHE A 58 -2.12 23.28 -7.94
N GLY A 59 -3.30 22.92 -7.41
CA GLY A 59 -4.58 23.62 -7.64
C GLY A 59 -5.76 22.66 -7.83
N ASP A 60 -6.85 23.12 -8.46
CA ASP A 60 -8.03 22.31 -8.88
C ASP A 60 -7.72 21.35 -10.06
N ALA A 61 -6.50 20.79 -10.10
CA ALA A 61 -6.09 19.89 -11.16
C ALA A 61 -6.82 18.55 -11.06
N GLU A 62 -7.17 17.96 -12.21
CA GLU A 62 -7.70 16.60 -12.28
C GLU A 62 -6.71 15.61 -11.65
N LEU A 63 -7.25 14.61 -10.94
CA LEU A 63 -6.43 13.54 -10.38
C LEU A 63 -5.96 12.62 -11.52
N LYS A 64 -4.66 12.34 -11.52
CA LYS A 64 -4.08 11.29 -12.35
C LYS A 64 -4.10 9.98 -11.60
N HIS A 65 -4.22 8.91 -12.39
CA HIS A 65 -4.24 7.54 -11.93
C HIS A 65 -3.23 6.72 -12.72
N ASP A 66 -2.17 6.28 -12.05
CA ASP A 66 -1.20 5.35 -12.60
C ASP A 66 -1.49 3.95 -12.04
N TYR A 67 -1.72 2.99 -12.93
CA TYR A 67 -1.92 1.59 -12.59
C TYR A 67 -0.97 0.71 -13.39
N LYS A 68 -0.31 -0.24 -12.72
CA LYS A 68 0.51 -1.26 -13.40
C LYS A 68 0.59 -2.56 -12.61
N MET A 69 0.79 -3.64 -13.35
CA MET A 69 1.17 -4.93 -12.77
C MET A 69 2.63 -4.89 -12.34
N ILE A 70 2.93 -5.53 -11.22
CA ILE A 70 4.27 -5.66 -10.67
C ILE A 70 4.60 -7.12 -10.38
N THR A 71 5.89 -7.42 -10.27
CA THR A 71 6.36 -8.76 -9.95
C THR A 71 6.24 -9.06 -8.45
N LYS A 72 6.20 -10.35 -8.09
CA LYS A 72 6.32 -10.83 -6.70
C LYS A 72 7.54 -10.22 -5.99
N LYS A 73 8.68 -10.11 -6.70
CA LYS A 73 9.92 -9.51 -6.17
C LYS A 73 9.76 -8.04 -5.81
N GLU A 74 9.04 -7.27 -6.64
CA GLU A 74 8.77 -5.86 -6.36
C GLU A 74 7.83 -5.70 -5.17
N MET A 75 6.75 -6.49 -5.10
CA MET A 75 5.84 -6.50 -3.95
C MET A 75 6.59 -6.78 -2.64
N LEU A 76 7.40 -7.86 -2.59
CA LEU A 76 8.19 -8.19 -1.41
C LEU A 76 9.18 -7.08 -1.01
N LYS A 77 9.78 -6.39 -1.99
CA LYS A 77 10.66 -5.25 -1.74
C LYS A 77 9.91 -4.08 -1.08
N VAL A 78 8.69 -3.80 -1.53
CA VAL A 78 7.84 -2.76 -0.94
C VAL A 78 7.44 -3.12 0.47
N ILE A 79 7.00 -4.36 0.70
CA ILE A 79 6.62 -4.84 2.03
C ILE A 79 7.79 -4.71 3.02
N ASN A 80 9.01 -5.11 2.63
CA ASN A 80 10.19 -4.96 3.50
C ASN A 80 10.45 -3.51 3.88
N ARG A 81 10.37 -2.58 2.91
CA ARG A 81 10.57 -1.14 3.17
C ARG A 81 9.50 -0.58 4.11
N GLU A 82 8.26 -1.00 3.93
CA GLU A 82 7.14 -0.55 4.75
C GLU A 82 7.24 -1.09 6.18
N ILE A 83 7.68 -2.34 6.35
CA ILE A 83 8.00 -2.92 7.67
C ILE A 83 9.08 -2.07 8.37
N GLU A 84 10.21 -1.82 7.71
CA GLU A 84 11.30 -1.02 8.26
C GLU A 84 10.86 0.40 8.64
N LEU A 85 10.03 1.02 7.80
CA LEU A 85 9.47 2.35 8.04
C LEU A 85 8.53 2.34 9.26
N CYS A 86 7.62 1.38 9.33
CA CYS A 86 6.67 1.27 10.44
C CYS A 86 7.37 0.95 11.76
N GLU A 87 8.36 0.05 11.76
CA GLU A 87 9.13 -0.29 12.98
C GLU A 87 9.87 0.91 13.55
N HIS A 88 10.51 1.72 12.71
CA HIS A 88 11.20 2.93 13.15
C HIS A 88 10.27 4.02 13.68
N ASN A 89 8.99 4.02 13.29
CA ASN A 89 8.04 5.09 13.61
C ASN A 89 6.91 4.63 14.57
N GLY A 90 7.06 3.49 15.24
CA GLY A 90 6.11 3.00 16.25
C GLY A 90 4.88 2.27 15.69
N GLY A 91 4.84 1.97 14.39
CA GLY A 91 3.82 1.20 13.69
C GLY A 91 3.94 -0.31 13.85
N ILE A 92 4.26 -0.79 15.04
CA ILE A 92 4.60 -2.20 15.29
C ILE A 92 3.50 -3.16 14.83
N ASN A 93 2.22 -2.82 15.06
CA ASN A 93 1.10 -3.66 14.65
C ASN A 93 1.00 -3.80 13.12
N ILE A 94 1.28 -2.72 12.37
CA ILE A 94 1.29 -2.74 10.90
C ILE A 94 2.48 -3.58 10.41
N ALA A 95 3.66 -3.38 10.99
CA ALA A 95 4.84 -4.16 10.67
C ALA A 95 4.62 -5.67 10.90
N ILE A 96 3.97 -6.06 12.00
CA ILE A 96 3.62 -7.47 12.27
C ILE A 96 2.65 -8.00 11.21
N ALA A 97 1.60 -7.25 10.88
CA ALA A 97 0.65 -7.66 9.85
C ALA A 97 1.34 -7.84 8.48
N LEU A 98 2.22 -6.91 8.11
CA LEU A 98 3.00 -6.99 6.87
C LEU A 98 3.99 -8.14 6.84
N LYS A 99 4.59 -8.53 7.98
CA LYS A 99 5.42 -9.74 8.08
C LYS A 99 4.60 -11.01 7.81
N ASN A 100 3.35 -11.05 8.26
CA ASN A 100 2.46 -12.18 7.97
C ASN A 100 2.09 -12.22 6.47
N GLU A 101 1.74 -11.08 5.87
CA GLU A 101 1.48 -10.96 4.43
C GLU A 101 2.70 -11.38 3.60
N LYS A 102 3.90 -10.93 3.98
CA LYS A 102 5.16 -11.32 3.36
C LYS A 102 5.32 -12.84 3.33
N LYS A 103 5.09 -13.50 4.48
CA LYS A 103 5.22 -14.96 4.60
C LYS A 103 4.25 -15.69 3.67
N LEU A 104 2.99 -15.26 3.62
CA LEU A 104 1.99 -15.84 2.72
C LEU A 104 2.40 -15.72 1.26
N ILE A 105 2.93 -14.56 0.86
CA ILE A 105 3.43 -14.33 -0.49
C ILE A 105 4.66 -15.20 -0.78
N GLU A 106 5.59 -15.33 0.16
CA GLU A 106 6.79 -16.16 -0.02
C GLU A 106 6.43 -17.63 -0.24
N GLU A 107 5.40 -18.13 0.44
CA GLU A 107 4.92 -19.52 0.40
C GLU A 107 4.00 -19.85 -0.80
N SER A 108 3.43 -18.86 -1.48
CA SER A 108 2.63 -19.02 -2.72
C SER A 108 3.49 -19.11 -3.97
#